data_AF-G0M8S2-F1
#
_entry.id   AF-G0M8S2-F1
#
_cell.length_a   1.000
_cell.length_b   1.000
_cell.length_c   1.000
_cell.angle_alpha   90.00
_cell.angle_beta   90.00
_cell.angle_gamma   90.00
#
_symmetry.space_group_name_H-M   'P 1'
#
loop_
_entity.id
_entity.type
_entity.pdbx_description
1 polymer ?
#
loop_
_entity_poly.entity_id
_entity_poly.type
_entity_poly.pdbx_seq_one_letter_code
_entity_poly.pdbx_strand_id
1 'polypeptide(L)'
;MLFVAPLFILSIPTAYLEETCDENCKFTDRYITPESMKNWPVTCKKVCGNIFINANTSLTEKQLKEKFNKLTALVGNIEIQYTDYQSLDFLGQKLNIYAGMNGVAIRLNANLTNASAIGSWTAKTWTRWHIYYNPKLDMTPFCDRALHTSNMDFNVYGNLKNCGCKNVRIGPSSLKSYSNCTSIDGGLQNGLFITQVNDTMDLSGLLKLKTITGRLEIYQTNLTNLSFLGNLETINMTLSEEMNIIDIWSNSKLTKLGFGSLKNLLPGTQKLRISFAFNNPALCITTNELQLLAEHSVELYMDPALNLCPDLNRKDGEKVCKFNDLESLEPDCQHVMGDVLVDSNNEKFAPNMGNVTNIYGSLMVKGTKELTSLDFLENLQQVANFTVDRNNPLIQINSNEKLQSVSFPNMKVSQMIQNETLSKIKKSFQFPLYPFSKDFQVIRIKDNTLEIFKDAEQCKKLEKSTKTEIEYNDKSCDHITPGGDEEQKTEDDSNIKSQDDPNTEPSKKSSGGCWNLSTTVLLLLYLL
;
A
#
# COMPACT_ATOMS: atom_id res chain seq x y z
N MET A 1 30.59 -15.80 2.33
CA MET A 1 30.08 -15.95 0.95
C MET A 1 28.58 -16.16 1.04
N LEU A 2 27.81 -15.08 1.02
CA LEU A 2 26.35 -15.15 1.05
C LEU A 2 25.82 -15.26 -0.38
N PHE A 3 24.98 -16.27 -0.61
CA PHE A 3 24.23 -16.45 -1.84
C PHE A 3 23.24 -15.31 -1.99
N VAL A 4 23.42 -14.51 -3.05
CA VAL A 4 22.44 -13.54 -3.54
C VAL A 4 21.38 -14.36 -4.30
N ALA A 5 20.21 -14.56 -3.71
CA ALA A 5 19.03 -14.96 -4.47
C ALA A 5 18.42 -13.69 -5.07
N PRO A 6 18.32 -13.55 -6.40
CA PRO A 6 17.62 -12.42 -6.99
C PRO A 6 16.12 -12.59 -6.72
N LEU A 7 15.49 -11.60 -6.08
CA LEU A 7 14.04 -11.46 -6.09
C LEU A 7 13.61 -11.47 -7.56
N PHE A 8 12.92 -12.52 -7.98
CA PHE A 8 12.17 -12.49 -9.22
C PHE A 8 11.02 -11.50 -9.03
N ILE A 9 11.23 -10.27 -9.49
CA ILE A 9 10.14 -9.43 -9.97
C ILE A 9 9.32 -10.37 -10.87
N LEU A 10 8.03 -10.53 -10.60
CA LEU A 10 7.09 -11.13 -11.55
C LEU A 10 7.04 -10.23 -12.79
N SER A 11 8.10 -10.24 -13.59
CA SER A 11 7.97 -10.13 -15.02
C SER A 11 6.97 -11.21 -15.38
N ILE A 12 5.85 -10.86 -16.00
CA ILE A 12 5.11 -11.83 -16.80
C ILE A 12 6.20 -12.57 -17.60
N PRO A 13 6.42 -13.87 -17.36
CA PRO A 13 7.49 -14.56 -18.06
C PRO A 13 7.20 -14.35 -19.54
N THR A 14 8.18 -13.86 -20.29
CA THR A 14 8.11 -13.78 -21.76
C THR A 14 7.57 -15.08 -22.38
N ALA A 15 7.75 -16.21 -21.68
CA ALA A 15 7.17 -17.52 -21.98
C ALA A 15 5.63 -17.54 -22.16
N TYR A 16 4.84 -16.79 -21.38
CA TYR A 16 3.36 -16.82 -21.53
C TYR A 16 2.87 -16.06 -22.78
N LEU A 17 3.70 -15.18 -23.32
CA LEU A 17 3.42 -14.46 -24.58
C LEU A 17 3.90 -15.26 -25.81
N GLU A 18 4.97 -16.04 -25.67
CA GLU A 18 5.56 -16.85 -26.74
C GLU A 18 4.67 -18.03 -27.19
N GLU A 19 3.89 -18.64 -26.28
CA GLU A 19 3.04 -19.81 -26.58
C GLU A 19 1.92 -19.57 -27.62
N THR A 20 1.71 -18.34 -28.09
CA THR A 20 0.59 -17.98 -29.01
C THR A 20 1.02 -17.43 -30.37
N CYS A 21 2.29 -17.63 -30.76
CA CYS A 21 2.87 -17.07 -31.97
C CYS A 21 3.03 -18.12 -33.07
N ASP A 22 2.42 -17.88 -34.24
CA ASP A 22 2.67 -18.67 -35.45
C ASP A 22 4.15 -18.53 -35.84
N GLU A 23 4.82 -19.67 -36.08
CA GLU A 23 6.22 -19.71 -36.51
C GLU A 23 6.49 -18.86 -37.76
N ASN A 24 5.54 -18.80 -38.70
CA ASN A 24 5.67 -18.00 -39.92
C ASN A 24 5.51 -16.49 -39.69
N CYS A 25 5.06 -16.10 -38.50
CA CYS A 25 4.86 -14.70 -38.11
C CYS A 25 5.89 -14.23 -37.06
N LYS A 26 7.00 -14.95 -36.92
CA LYS A 26 8.13 -14.53 -36.09
C LYS A 26 9.09 -13.64 -36.88
N PHE A 27 9.58 -12.61 -36.23
CA PHE A 27 10.64 -11.74 -36.73
C PHE A 27 11.77 -11.71 -35.71
N THR A 28 12.87 -12.39 -36.03
CA THR A 28 13.99 -12.64 -35.10
C THR A 28 15.13 -11.65 -35.25
N ASP A 29 15.17 -10.90 -36.36
CA ASP A 29 16.16 -9.87 -36.59
C ASP A 29 16.04 -8.75 -35.54
N ARG A 30 17.20 -8.33 -35.00
CA ARG A 30 17.23 -7.35 -33.92
C ARG A 30 16.86 -5.94 -34.36
N TYR A 31 17.32 -5.51 -35.54
CA TYR A 31 17.16 -4.14 -36.03
C TYR A 31 16.46 -4.13 -37.38
N ILE A 32 15.67 -3.09 -37.62
CA ILE A 32 15.00 -2.84 -38.90
C ILE A 32 15.99 -2.18 -39.87
N THR A 33 16.43 -2.94 -40.86
CA THR A 33 17.39 -2.57 -41.91
C THR A 33 16.85 -3.03 -43.26
N PRO A 34 17.37 -2.55 -44.39
CA PRO A 34 16.98 -3.09 -45.69
C PRO A 34 17.12 -4.60 -45.80
N GLU A 35 18.15 -5.18 -45.17
CA GLU A 35 18.40 -6.63 -45.20
C GLU A 35 17.39 -7.40 -44.34
N SER A 36 17.24 -7.02 -43.07
CA SER A 36 16.30 -7.70 -42.17
C SER A 36 14.85 -7.56 -42.64
N MET A 37 14.48 -6.46 -43.31
CA MET A 37 13.14 -6.29 -43.85
C MET A 37 12.79 -7.22 -45.03
N LYS A 38 13.75 -8.03 -45.52
CA LYS A 38 13.46 -9.17 -46.39
C LYS A 38 12.79 -10.31 -45.62
N ASN A 39 13.10 -10.46 -44.33
CA ASN A 39 12.57 -11.49 -43.44
C ASN A 39 11.28 -11.07 -42.73
N TRP A 40 10.84 -9.82 -42.89
CA TRP A 40 9.61 -9.33 -42.27
C TRP A 40 8.38 -10.07 -42.81
N PRO A 41 7.52 -10.66 -41.95
CA PRO A 41 6.38 -11.47 -42.38
C PRO A 41 5.20 -10.58 -42.83
N VAL A 42 5.29 -10.05 -44.06
CA VAL A 42 4.36 -9.05 -44.63
C VAL A 42 2.89 -9.50 -44.73
N THR A 43 2.62 -10.81 -44.72
CA THR A 43 1.25 -11.36 -44.76
C THR A 43 0.61 -11.43 -43.37
N CYS A 44 1.40 -11.35 -42.30
CA CYS A 44 0.95 -11.53 -40.93
C CYS A 44 0.32 -10.27 -40.35
N LYS A 45 -0.79 -10.46 -39.62
CA LYS A 45 -1.45 -9.39 -38.84
C LYS A 45 -0.93 -9.27 -37.41
N LYS A 46 -0.56 -10.41 -36.81
CA LYS A 46 0.12 -10.50 -35.52
C LYS A 46 1.55 -10.91 -35.80
N VAL A 47 2.52 -10.11 -35.36
CA VAL A 47 3.95 -10.43 -35.51
C VAL A 47 4.57 -10.55 -34.13
N CYS A 48 5.41 -11.56 -33.96
CA CYS A 48 6.16 -11.79 -32.72
C CYS A 48 7.62 -11.48 -32.97
N GLY A 49 8.09 -10.37 -32.40
CA GLY A 49 9.37 -9.79 -32.72
C GLY A 49 9.42 -8.33 -32.30
N ASN A 50 10.63 -7.76 -32.30
CA ASN A 50 10.84 -6.38 -31.92
C ASN A 50 10.91 -5.48 -33.15
N ILE A 51 10.42 -4.24 -33.01
CA ILE A 51 10.60 -3.18 -34.01
C ILE A 51 11.62 -2.20 -33.45
N PHE A 52 12.91 -2.41 -33.76
CA PHE A 52 13.98 -1.50 -33.36
C PHE A 52 14.53 -0.75 -34.57
N ILE A 53 14.31 0.56 -34.59
CA ILE A 53 14.73 1.45 -35.67
C ILE A 53 15.69 2.47 -35.09
N ASN A 54 16.86 2.63 -35.72
CA ASN A 54 17.83 3.64 -35.36
C ASN A 54 18.50 4.29 -36.57
N ALA A 55 19.49 5.16 -36.32
CA ALA A 55 20.28 5.85 -37.32
C ALA A 55 20.92 4.95 -38.40
N ASN A 56 21.07 3.64 -38.17
CA ASN A 56 21.70 2.73 -39.12
C ASN A 56 20.77 2.26 -40.25
N THR A 57 19.47 2.56 -40.15
CA THR A 57 18.53 2.20 -41.21
C THR A 57 18.57 3.22 -42.35
N SER A 58 18.65 2.74 -43.58
CA SER A 58 18.50 3.59 -44.78
C SER A 58 17.07 3.53 -45.35
N LEU A 59 16.14 2.91 -44.63
CA LEU A 59 14.75 2.79 -45.06
C LEU A 59 14.02 4.13 -44.89
N THR A 60 13.17 4.45 -45.85
CA THR A 60 12.28 5.62 -45.76
C THR A 60 11.01 5.28 -45.00
N GLU A 61 10.35 6.30 -44.43
CA GLU A 61 9.02 6.15 -43.80
C GLU A 61 8.01 5.47 -44.74
N LYS A 62 8.07 5.76 -46.05
CA LYS A 62 7.20 5.13 -47.05
C LYS A 62 7.44 3.62 -47.16
N GLN A 63 8.71 3.20 -47.25
CA GLN A 63 9.06 1.77 -47.32
C GLN A 63 8.63 1.02 -46.05
N LEU A 64 8.80 1.65 -44.88
CA LEU A 64 8.32 1.07 -43.62
C LEU A 64 6.81 0.94 -43.60
N LYS A 65 6.09 1.97 -44.06
CA LYS A 65 4.62 1.96 -44.13
C LYS A 65 4.09 0.84 -45.02
N GLU A 66 4.72 0.63 -46.17
CA GLU A 66 4.36 -0.47 -47.07
C GLU A 66 4.59 -1.84 -46.42
N LYS A 67 5.70 -2.01 -45.69
CA LYS A 67 6.03 -3.26 -45.01
C LYS A 67 5.15 -3.56 -43.80
N PHE A 68 4.75 -2.53 -43.04
CA PHE A 68 3.94 -2.70 -41.84
C PHE A 68 2.42 -2.67 -42.09
N ASN A 69 1.96 -2.51 -43.33
CA ASN A 69 0.55 -2.28 -43.67
C ASN A 69 -0.47 -3.33 -43.16
N LYS A 70 -0.04 -4.56 -42.82
CA LYS A 70 -0.91 -5.61 -42.25
C LYS A 70 -0.83 -5.72 -40.72
N LEU A 71 0.19 -5.15 -40.09
CA LEU A 71 0.49 -5.30 -38.66
C LEU A 71 -0.57 -4.67 -37.74
N THR A 72 -1.46 -5.47 -37.15
CA THR A 72 -2.46 -5.00 -36.18
C THR A 72 -2.15 -5.42 -34.75
N ALA A 73 -1.21 -6.35 -34.54
CA ALA A 73 -0.77 -6.78 -33.23
C ALA A 73 0.74 -7.07 -33.23
N LEU A 74 1.44 -6.61 -32.21
CA LEU A 74 2.86 -6.86 -31.99
C LEU A 74 3.04 -7.52 -30.62
N VAL A 75 3.67 -8.70 -30.61
CA VAL A 75 4.21 -9.30 -29.39
C VAL A 75 5.71 -9.01 -29.37
N GLY A 76 6.08 -7.97 -28.63
CA GLY A 76 7.44 -7.44 -28.62
C GLY A 76 7.47 -5.93 -28.43
N ASN A 77 8.69 -5.40 -28.39
CA ASN A 77 8.97 -4.02 -28.04
C ASN A 77 9.13 -3.14 -29.29
N ILE A 78 8.80 -1.85 -29.17
CA ILE A 78 9.02 -0.81 -30.18
C ILE A 78 10.08 0.15 -29.66
N GLU A 79 11.18 0.32 -30.39
CA GLU A 79 12.20 1.33 -30.11
C GLU A 79 12.52 2.11 -31.38
N ILE A 80 12.35 3.42 -31.35
CA ILE A 80 12.64 4.33 -32.47
C ILE A 80 13.51 5.46 -31.93
N GLN A 81 14.78 5.47 -32.32
CA GLN A 81 15.74 6.41 -31.75
C GLN A 81 16.80 6.90 -32.73
N TYR A 82 17.25 8.15 -32.58
CA TYR A 82 18.28 8.73 -33.44
C TYR A 82 17.94 8.66 -34.94
N THR A 83 16.66 8.70 -35.31
CA THR A 83 16.25 8.72 -36.72
C THR A 83 16.05 10.15 -37.21
N ASP A 84 16.14 10.33 -38.53
CA ASP A 84 15.77 11.57 -39.22
C ASP A 84 14.29 11.61 -39.63
N TYR A 85 13.48 10.70 -39.11
CA TYR A 85 12.06 10.63 -39.42
C TYR A 85 11.31 11.84 -38.86
N GLN A 86 10.33 12.29 -39.63
CA GLN A 86 9.41 13.37 -39.27
C GLN A 86 8.09 12.82 -38.73
N SER A 87 7.71 11.59 -39.09
CA SER A 87 6.44 10.97 -38.70
C SER A 87 6.56 9.52 -38.27
N LEU A 88 5.72 9.12 -37.30
CA LEU A 88 5.49 7.72 -36.92
C LEU A 88 4.35 7.05 -37.72
N ASP A 89 3.76 7.72 -38.71
CA ASP A 89 2.60 7.23 -39.48
C ASP A 89 2.85 5.92 -40.23
N PHE A 90 4.11 5.50 -40.40
CA PHE A 90 4.44 4.18 -40.91
C PHE A 90 3.97 3.04 -39.97
N LEU A 91 3.61 3.36 -38.72
CA LEU A 91 2.91 2.53 -37.76
C LEU A 91 1.53 3.14 -37.37
N GLY A 92 0.92 3.94 -38.24
CA GLY A 92 -0.29 4.74 -37.94
C GLY A 92 -1.61 3.97 -37.86
N GLN A 93 -1.62 2.66 -38.11
CA GLN A 93 -2.82 1.82 -37.97
C GLN A 93 -3.14 1.48 -36.50
N LYS A 94 -4.33 0.94 -36.23
CA LYS A 94 -4.68 0.43 -34.89
C LYS A 94 -3.76 -0.74 -34.54
N LEU A 95 -2.91 -0.56 -33.53
CA LEU A 95 -1.90 -1.52 -33.13
C LEU A 95 -2.09 -1.96 -31.69
N ASN A 96 -2.27 -3.26 -31.47
CA ASN A 96 -2.24 -3.86 -30.14
C ASN A 96 -0.81 -4.26 -29.79
N ILE A 97 -0.29 -3.77 -28.67
CA ILE A 97 1.10 -4.01 -28.23
C ILE A 97 1.05 -4.92 -27.00
N TYR A 98 1.67 -6.08 -27.10
CA TYR A 98 1.89 -7.02 -26.02
C TYR A 98 3.39 -7.02 -25.72
N ALA A 99 3.80 -6.17 -24.79
CA ALA A 99 5.21 -5.90 -24.51
C ALA A 99 5.53 -6.01 -23.02
N GLY A 100 6.82 -6.04 -22.70
CA GLY A 100 7.29 -5.96 -21.32
C GLY A 100 7.13 -4.56 -20.72
N MET A 101 7.53 -4.42 -19.47
CA MET A 101 7.35 -3.19 -18.69
C MET A 101 7.92 -1.92 -19.34
N ASN A 102 8.94 -1.99 -20.20
CA ASN A 102 9.49 -0.83 -20.92
C ASN A 102 9.35 -0.98 -22.45
N GLY A 103 8.19 -1.49 -22.88
CA GLY A 103 7.97 -1.98 -24.23
C GLY A 103 7.90 -0.95 -25.36
N VAL A 104 7.79 0.35 -25.06
CA VAL A 104 7.76 1.41 -26.10
C VAL A 104 8.78 2.50 -25.76
N ALA A 105 9.64 2.82 -26.72
CA ALA A 105 10.60 3.92 -26.62
C ALA A 105 10.69 4.72 -27.92
N ILE A 106 10.44 6.03 -27.85
CA ILE A 106 10.56 6.99 -28.94
C ILE A 106 11.42 8.14 -28.44
N ARG A 107 12.71 8.14 -28.78
CA ARG A 107 13.67 9.04 -28.11
C ARG A 107 14.73 9.57 -29.04
N LEU A 108 15.19 10.80 -28.78
CA LEU A 108 16.36 11.36 -29.47
C LEU A 108 16.18 11.45 -30.99
N ASN A 109 14.95 11.65 -31.48
CA ASN A 109 14.67 11.86 -32.90
C ASN A 109 14.55 13.36 -33.16
N ALA A 110 15.59 13.94 -33.77
CA ALA A 110 15.75 15.40 -33.90
C ALA A 110 14.69 16.07 -34.78
N ASN A 111 14.11 15.31 -35.73
CA ASN A 111 13.18 15.83 -36.73
C ASN A 111 11.73 15.39 -36.52
N LEU A 112 11.46 14.57 -35.52
CA LEU A 112 10.13 13.99 -35.30
C LEU A 112 9.14 15.07 -34.83
N THR A 113 8.10 15.28 -35.63
CA THR A 113 7.02 16.26 -35.35
C THR A 113 5.65 15.58 -35.23
N ASN A 114 5.44 14.49 -35.95
CA ASN A 114 4.16 13.80 -36.01
C ASN A 114 4.20 12.44 -35.30
N ALA A 115 3.47 12.32 -34.19
CA ALA A 115 3.27 11.08 -33.45
C ALA A 115 1.79 10.67 -33.34
N SER A 116 0.96 11.06 -34.31
CA SER A 116 -0.44 10.62 -34.47
C SER A 116 -0.64 9.12 -34.22
N ALA A 117 0.29 8.30 -34.70
CA ALA A 117 0.31 6.85 -34.54
C ALA A 117 0.22 6.41 -33.08
N ILE A 118 0.83 7.15 -32.14
CA ILE A 118 0.72 6.86 -30.70
C ILE A 118 -0.75 6.77 -30.31
N GLY A 119 -1.60 7.68 -30.81
CA GLY A 119 -3.03 7.73 -30.53
C GLY A 119 -3.82 6.47 -30.94
N SER A 120 -3.33 5.69 -31.91
CA SER A 120 -3.99 4.45 -32.37
C SER A 120 -3.45 3.18 -31.70
N TRP A 121 -2.35 3.28 -30.97
CA TRP A 121 -1.72 2.14 -30.30
C TRP A 121 -2.38 1.84 -28.95
N THR A 122 -2.50 0.57 -28.60
CA THR A 122 -3.09 0.10 -27.34
C THR A 122 -2.17 -0.92 -26.67
N ALA A 123 -1.73 -0.63 -25.45
CA ALA A 123 -1.01 -1.61 -24.64
C ALA A 123 -1.99 -2.65 -24.07
N LYS A 124 -1.71 -3.93 -24.31
CA LYS A 124 -2.49 -5.08 -23.81
C LYS A 124 -1.90 -5.68 -22.54
N THR A 125 -0.65 -5.36 -22.26
CA THR A 125 0.08 -5.66 -21.03
C THR A 125 0.57 -4.35 -20.42
N TRP A 126 0.80 -4.32 -19.11
CA TRP A 126 1.34 -3.13 -18.44
C TRP A 126 2.66 -2.70 -19.10
N THR A 127 2.63 -1.54 -19.74
CA THR A 127 3.75 -1.07 -20.56
C THR A 127 4.04 0.39 -20.24
N ARG A 128 5.30 0.69 -19.95
CA ARG A 128 5.86 2.02 -19.86
C ARG A 128 6.37 2.49 -21.23
N TRP A 129 6.01 3.71 -21.56
CA TRP A 129 6.27 4.37 -22.83
C TRP A 129 7.24 5.51 -22.58
N HIS A 130 8.47 5.34 -23.05
CA HIS A 130 9.53 6.31 -22.91
C HIS A 130 9.55 7.23 -24.13
N ILE A 131 9.05 8.45 -23.98
CA ILE A 131 8.99 9.42 -25.09
C ILE A 131 9.72 10.68 -24.68
N TYR A 132 10.99 10.79 -25.04
CA TYR A 132 11.82 11.87 -24.53
C TYR A 132 12.88 12.38 -25.50
N TYR A 133 13.29 13.63 -25.31
CA TYR A 133 14.30 14.30 -26.13
C TYR A 133 14.01 14.26 -27.64
N ASN A 134 12.74 14.43 -28.02
CA ASN A 134 12.34 14.70 -29.41
C ASN A 134 12.00 16.20 -29.52
N PRO A 135 12.96 17.08 -29.86
CA PRO A 135 12.86 18.52 -29.62
C PRO A 135 11.78 19.24 -30.44
N LYS A 136 11.20 18.59 -31.46
CA LYS A 136 10.11 19.14 -32.30
C LYS A 136 8.76 18.47 -32.05
N LEU A 137 8.68 17.51 -31.12
CA LEU A 137 7.48 16.72 -30.88
C LEU A 137 6.57 17.34 -29.82
N ASP A 138 5.28 17.51 -30.15
CA ASP A 138 4.23 17.91 -29.21
C ASP A 138 3.45 16.68 -28.72
N MET A 139 3.61 16.32 -27.44
CA MET A 139 2.91 15.19 -26.83
C MET A 139 1.56 15.54 -26.20
N THR A 140 1.21 16.83 -26.11
CA THR A 140 -0.01 17.32 -25.44
C THR A 140 -1.28 16.56 -25.83
N PRO A 141 -1.54 16.26 -27.13
CA PRO A 141 -2.77 15.59 -27.55
C PRO A 141 -2.97 14.17 -27.00
N PHE A 142 -1.91 13.53 -26.48
CA PHE A 142 -1.94 12.12 -26.08
C PHE A 142 -1.90 11.92 -24.57
N CYS A 143 -1.66 12.97 -23.79
CA CYS A 143 -1.32 12.85 -22.37
C CYS A 143 -2.45 12.27 -21.50
N ASP A 144 -3.71 12.46 -21.87
CA ASP A 144 -4.86 11.93 -21.13
C ASP A 144 -5.06 10.42 -21.32
N ARG A 145 -4.44 9.83 -22.34
CA ARG A 145 -4.61 8.40 -22.65
C ARG A 145 -4.14 7.50 -21.51
N ALA A 146 -3.02 7.85 -20.87
CA ALA A 146 -2.47 7.11 -19.74
C ALA A 146 -3.29 7.31 -18.45
N LEU A 147 -4.15 8.34 -18.38
CA LEU A 147 -5.03 8.56 -17.22
C LEU A 147 -6.24 7.62 -17.23
N HIS A 148 -6.67 7.21 -18.43
CA HIS A 148 -7.89 6.42 -18.65
C HIS A 148 -7.63 4.96 -19.04
N THR A 149 -6.37 4.55 -19.17
CA THR A 149 -6.00 3.21 -19.65
C THR A 149 -5.10 2.50 -18.63
N SER A 150 -5.57 1.41 -18.05
CA SER A 150 -4.87 0.69 -16.96
C SER A 150 -3.51 0.12 -17.34
N ASN A 151 -3.25 -0.16 -18.62
CA ASN A 151 -1.99 -0.77 -19.08
C ASN A 151 -0.97 0.23 -19.66
N MET A 152 -1.27 1.53 -19.60
CA MET A 152 -0.42 2.56 -20.21
C MET A 152 0.20 3.46 -19.14
N ASP A 153 1.52 3.51 -19.18
CA ASP A 153 2.34 4.32 -18.29
C ASP A 153 3.27 5.21 -19.12
N PHE A 154 3.11 6.53 -19.05
CA PHE A 154 3.84 7.50 -19.87
C PHE A 154 5.01 8.10 -19.11
N ASN A 155 6.20 8.04 -19.71
CA ASN A 155 7.39 8.73 -19.26
C ASN A 155 7.81 9.76 -20.32
N VAL A 156 7.31 10.99 -20.17
CA VAL A 156 7.39 12.03 -21.21
C VAL A 156 8.11 13.28 -20.70
N TYR A 157 9.30 13.57 -21.23
CA TYR A 157 10.09 14.74 -20.87
C TYR A 157 11.05 15.18 -21.99
N GLY A 158 11.47 16.45 -21.99
CA GLY A 158 12.46 16.94 -22.96
C GLY A 158 12.00 17.02 -24.42
N ASN A 159 10.70 16.87 -24.70
CA ASN A 159 10.10 17.15 -26.02
C ASN A 159 9.69 18.63 -26.14
N LEU A 160 9.27 19.08 -27.32
CA LEU A 160 8.78 20.46 -27.56
C LEU A 160 7.66 20.82 -26.58
N LYS A 161 6.70 19.91 -26.40
CA LYS A 161 5.71 19.95 -25.32
C LYS A 161 5.53 18.56 -24.73
N ASN A 162 5.39 18.53 -23.40
CA ASN A 162 5.28 17.31 -22.59
C ASN A 162 3.90 17.24 -21.92
N CYS A 163 3.70 16.28 -21.01
CA CYS A 163 2.41 16.07 -20.35
C CYS A 163 2.15 16.94 -19.10
N GLY A 164 3.00 17.93 -18.83
CA GLY A 164 2.87 18.78 -17.65
C GLY A 164 2.89 17.93 -16.37
N CYS A 165 1.93 18.16 -15.47
CA CYS A 165 1.83 17.44 -14.19
C CYS A 165 0.93 16.20 -14.27
N LYS A 166 0.84 15.56 -15.43
CA LYS A 166 0.09 14.31 -15.65
C LYS A 166 1.04 13.13 -15.75
N ASN A 167 0.75 12.04 -15.02
CA ASN A 167 1.56 10.82 -14.97
C ASN A 167 3.08 11.10 -14.82
N VAL A 168 3.49 11.54 -13.64
CA VAL A 168 4.80 12.15 -13.41
C VAL A 168 5.83 11.10 -13.00
N ARG A 169 6.95 11.06 -13.73
CA ARG A 169 8.11 10.21 -13.44
C ARG A 169 9.37 11.05 -13.27
N ILE A 170 9.85 11.13 -12.05
CA ILE A 170 11.03 11.90 -11.66
C ILE A 170 12.24 10.97 -11.57
N GLY A 171 13.25 11.31 -12.35
CA GLY A 171 14.61 10.80 -12.22
C GLY A 171 15.61 11.87 -12.62
N PRO A 172 16.92 11.54 -12.68
CA PRO A 172 17.99 12.50 -12.95
C PRO A 172 17.76 13.38 -14.20
N SER A 173 17.21 12.78 -15.26
CA SER A 173 16.99 13.43 -16.55
C SER A 173 15.68 14.23 -16.64
N SER A 174 14.66 13.85 -15.86
CA SER A 174 13.30 14.40 -16.00
C SER A 174 12.93 15.40 -14.91
N LEU A 175 13.66 15.43 -13.78
CA LEU A 175 13.39 16.28 -12.62
C LEU A 175 13.08 17.74 -12.97
N LYS A 176 13.89 18.36 -13.85
CA LYS A 176 13.73 19.76 -14.26
C LYS A 176 12.38 20.06 -14.96
N SER A 177 11.71 19.03 -15.49
CA SER A 177 10.43 19.18 -16.18
C SER A 177 9.24 19.35 -15.23
N TYR A 178 9.40 19.10 -13.93
CA TYR A 178 8.29 19.05 -12.97
C TYR A 178 8.39 20.04 -11.79
N SER A 179 9.28 21.03 -11.88
CA SER A 179 9.58 21.99 -10.78
C SER A 179 8.46 22.98 -10.43
N ASN A 180 7.35 22.97 -11.18
CA ASN A 180 6.24 23.91 -11.01
C ASN A 180 4.89 23.22 -10.73
N CYS A 181 4.87 21.91 -10.49
CA CYS A 181 3.63 21.19 -10.22
C CYS A 181 3.09 21.50 -8.81
N THR A 182 1.87 22.01 -8.74
CA THR A 182 1.12 22.16 -7.48
C THR A 182 0.16 20.99 -7.23
N SER A 183 -0.25 20.31 -8.30
CA SER A 183 -1.07 19.11 -8.27
C SER A 183 -0.59 18.14 -9.34
N ILE A 184 -0.61 16.84 -9.06
CA ILE A 184 -0.32 15.77 -10.01
C ILE A 184 -1.58 14.97 -10.28
N ASP A 185 -1.83 14.68 -11.56
CA ASP A 185 -2.91 13.79 -11.99
C ASP A 185 -2.34 12.51 -12.61
N GLY A 186 -2.43 11.41 -11.87
CA GLY A 186 -2.04 10.07 -12.27
C GLY A 186 -3.18 9.22 -12.83
N GLY A 187 -4.43 9.69 -12.80
CA GLY A 187 -5.58 8.91 -13.20
C GLY A 187 -5.78 7.64 -12.36
N LEU A 188 -6.11 6.52 -13.02
CA LEU A 188 -6.54 5.28 -12.37
C LEU A 188 -5.41 4.49 -11.69
N GLN A 189 -4.23 4.41 -12.31
CA GLN A 189 -3.18 3.46 -11.93
C GLN A 189 -1.79 4.09 -11.79
N ASN A 190 -1.64 5.36 -12.20
CA ASN A 190 -0.36 6.07 -12.15
C ASN A 190 -0.37 7.13 -11.03
N GLY A 191 0.53 8.11 -11.08
CA GLY A 191 0.68 9.12 -10.05
C GLY A 191 2.05 9.79 -10.10
N LEU A 192 2.72 9.88 -8.96
CA LEU A 192 4.08 10.38 -8.82
C LEU A 192 5.03 9.23 -8.53
N PHE A 193 5.99 9.02 -9.43
CA PHE A 193 7.05 8.03 -9.26
C PHE A 193 8.40 8.74 -9.19
N ILE A 194 9.20 8.48 -8.16
CA ILE A 194 10.53 9.08 -7.97
C ILE A 194 11.58 7.97 -7.85
N THR A 195 12.61 8.03 -8.68
CA THR A 195 13.69 7.03 -8.66
C THR A 195 15.06 7.60 -9.03
N GLN A 196 16.13 6.98 -8.54
CA GLN A 196 17.53 7.30 -8.87
C GLN A 196 17.97 8.75 -8.54
N VAL A 197 17.17 9.50 -7.78
CA VAL A 197 17.52 10.84 -7.30
C VAL A 197 18.35 10.75 -6.01
N ASN A 198 19.01 11.84 -5.66
CA ASN A 198 19.86 11.94 -4.47
C ASN A 198 19.84 13.37 -3.88
N ASP A 199 20.37 13.53 -2.66
CA ASP A 199 20.32 14.79 -1.90
C ASP A 199 21.07 15.98 -2.57
N THR A 200 21.94 15.73 -3.55
CA THR A 200 22.65 16.81 -4.28
C THR A 200 21.80 17.40 -5.41
N MET A 201 20.68 16.76 -5.75
CA MET A 201 19.77 17.23 -6.79
C MET A 201 18.80 18.28 -6.25
N ASP A 202 18.48 19.28 -7.07
CA ASP A 202 17.50 20.31 -6.69
C ASP A 202 16.07 19.78 -6.81
N LEU A 203 15.53 19.30 -5.67
CA LEU A 203 14.14 18.87 -5.51
C LEU A 203 13.21 19.99 -5.03
N SER A 204 13.71 21.22 -4.85
CA SER A 204 12.96 22.31 -4.21
C SER A 204 11.67 22.69 -4.95
N GLY A 205 11.61 22.46 -6.27
CA GLY A 205 10.41 22.66 -7.06
C GLY A 205 9.21 21.83 -6.59
N LEU A 206 9.45 20.67 -5.96
CA LEU A 206 8.41 19.79 -5.42
C LEU A 206 7.80 20.31 -4.12
N LEU A 207 8.40 21.31 -3.47
CA LEU A 207 7.79 21.98 -2.31
C LEU A 207 6.50 22.72 -2.69
N LYS A 208 6.22 22.94 -3.98
CA LYS A 208 4.96 23.53 -4.43
C LYS A 208 3.82 22.52 -4.49
N LEU A 209 4.14 21.22 -4.47
CA LEU A 209 3.18 20.15 -4.63
C LEU A 209 2.30 20.03 -3.38
N LYS A 210 0.99 20.10 -3.58
CA LYS A 210 -0.02 19.99 -2.52
C LYS A 210 -0.90 18.75 -2.65
N THR A 211 -1.12 18.29 -3.88
CA THR A 211 -2.05 17.19 -4.14
C THR A 211 -1.48 16.20 -5.13
N ILE A 212 -1.67 14.91 -4.86
CA ILE A 212 -1.46 13.83 -5.82
C ILE A 212 -2.79 13.11 -6.01
N THR A 213 -3.27 13.04 -7.25
CA THR A 213 -4.27 12.05 -7.64
C THR A 213 -3.52 10.84 -8.21
N GLY A 214 -3.64 9.69 -7.58
CA GLY A 214 -2.94 8.45 -7.94
C GLY A 214 -1.94 7.99 -6.87
N ARG A 215 -1.05 7.08 -7.27
CA ARG A 215 -0.04 6.46 -6.41
C ARG A 215 1.15 7.38 -6.16
N LEU A 216 1.74 7.29 -4.97
CA LEU A 216 3.07 7.81 -4.69
C LEU A 216 4.05 6.64 -4.57
N GLU A 217 5.00 6.54 -5.49
CA GLU A 217 6.04 5.52 -5.45
C GLU A 217 7.43 6.15 -5.40
N ILE A 218 8.25 5.75 -4.42
CA ILE A 218 9.61 6.28 -4.24
C ILE A 218 10.58 5.12 -4.03
N TYR A 219 11.48 4.91 -4.98
CA TYR A 219 12.32 3.72 -4.97
C TYR A 219 13.69 3.90 -5.56
N GLN A 220 14.65 3.10 -5.06
CA GLN A 220 16.04 3.10 -5.55
C GLN A 220 16.64 4.51 -5.55
N THR A 221 16.33 5.30 -4.53
CA THR A 221 16.91 6.63 -4.33
C THR A 221 18.08 6.58 -3.36
N ASN A 222 18.93 7.61 -3.42
CA ASN A 222 20.00 7.84 -2.47
C ASN A 222 19.69 9.07 -1.60
N LEU A 223 18.39 9.24 -1.28
CA LEU A 223 17.88 10.32 -0.44
C LEU A 223 17.95 9.94 1.03
N THR A 224 18.21 10.93 1.89
CA THR A 224 18.18 10.73 3.35
C THR A 224 16.80 10.96 3.96
N ASN A 225 15.98 11.80 3.32
CA ASN A 225 14.62 12.14 3.75
C ASN A 225 13.75 12.60 2.56
N LEU A 226 12.42 12.65 2.73
CA LEU A 226 11.48 13.15 1.69
C LEU A 226 10.87 14.52 2.03
N SER A 227 11.59 15.36 2.79
CA SER A 227 11.09 16.69 3.19
C SER A 227 10.79 17.64 2.02
N PHE A 228 11.28 17.35 0.82
CA PHE A 228 10.90 18.06 -0.41
C PHE A 228 9.41 17.87 -0.78
N LEU A 229 8.72 16.88 -0.21
CA LEU A 229 7.26 16.71 -0.25
C LEU A 229 6.57 17.28 0.99
N GLY A 230 7.26 18.09 1.80
CA GLY A 230 6.78 18.57 3.09
C GLY A 230 5.55 19.48 3.04
N ASN A 231 5.10 19.90 1.85
CA ASN A 231 3.87 20.67 1.63
C ASN A 231 2.75 19.85 0.96
N LEU A 232 2.96 18.55 0.73
CA LEU A 232 1.93 17.66 0.23
C LEU A 232 0.84 17.52 1.30
N GLU A 233 -0.39 17.91 0.94
CA GLU A 233 -1.54 17.95 1.85
C GLU A 233 -2.50 16.76 1.62
N THR A 234 -2.61 16.27 0.38
CA THR A 234 -3.58 15.23 0.00
C THR A 234 -3.01 14.24 -1.01
N ILE A 235 -3.25 12.95 -0.77
CA ILE A 235 -3.09 11.89 -1.78
C ILE A 235 -4.45 11.23 -1.99
N ASN A 236 -4.91 11.18 -3.24
CA ASN A 236 -6.22 10.66 -3.61
C ASN A 236 -6.09 9.60 -4.69
N MET A 237 -6.49 8.36 -4.42
CA MET A 237 -6.39 7.28 -5.39
C MET A 237 -7.76 6.74 -5.77
N THR A 238 -8.13 6.82 -7.05
CA THR A 238 -9.40 6.26 -7.53
C THR A 238 -9.32 4.73 -7.58
N LEU A 239 -10.05 4.06 -6.68
CA LEU A 239 -10.48 2.64 -6.73
C LEU A 239 -9.48 1.67 -7.38
N SER A 240 -8.52 1.19 -6.59
CA SER A 240 -7.88 -0.11 -6.84
C SER A 240 -7.60 -0.77 -5.51
N GLU A 241 -8.39 -1.80 -5.18
CA GLU A 241 -8.30 -2.54 -3.90
C GLU A 241 -7.00 -3.34 -3.76
N GLU A 242 -6.20 -3.43 -4.83
CA GLU A 242 -4.99 -4.26 -4.90
C GLU A 242 -3.69 -3.47 -4.83
N MET A 243 -3.73 -2.14 -4.96
CA MET A 243 -2.54 -1.30 -5.12
C MET A 243 -2.22 -0.47 -3.88
N ASN A 244 -0.93 -0.32 -3.59
CA ASN A 244 -0.46 0.58 -2.55
C ASN A 244 -0.63 2.05 -2.99
N ILE A 245 -1.29 2.86 -2.16
CA ILE A 245 -1.42 4.31 -2.38
C ILE A 245 -0.07 5.01 -2.19
N ILE A 246 0.73 4.54 -1.23
CA ILE A 246 2.12 4.93 -1.04
C ILE A 246 2.98 3.67 -1.02
N ASP A 247 4.03 3.64 -1.84
CA ASP A 247 4.96 2.52 -1.94
C ASP A 247 6.39 3.02 -1.94
N ILE A 248 7.14 2.70 -0.88
CA ILE A 248 8.49 3.21 -0.66
C ILE A 248 9.42 2.03 -0.46
N TRP A 249 10.34 1.82 -1.41
CA TRP A 249 11.16 0.62 -1.37
C TRP A 249 12.57 0.77 -1.93
N SER A 250 13.51 -0.05 -1.43
CA SER A 250 14.91 -0.02 -1.88
C SER A 250 15.60 1.35 -1.73
N ASN A 251 15.28 2.10 -0.69
CA ASN A 251 15.94 3.38 -0.38
C ASN A 251 16.91 3.21 0.81
N SER A 252 18.14 2.79 0.52
CA SER A 252 19.11 2.36 1.55
C SER A 252 19.60 3.47 2.49
N LYS A 253 19.39 4.75 2.16
CA LYS A 253 19.74 5.90 3.01
C LYS A 253 18.56 6.64 3.63
N LEU A 254 17.34 6.24 3.28
CA LEU A 254 16.13 6.95 3.68
C LEU A 254 15.81 6.69 5.15
N THR A 255 15.96 7.70 6.00
CA THR A 255 15.75 7.57 7.46
C THR A 255 14.50 8.30 7.96
N LYS A 256 13.93 9.21 7.17
CA LYS A 256 12.72 9.96 7.52
C LYS A 256 11.78 10.13 6.32
N LEU A 257 10.48 9.95 6.52
CA LEU A 257 9.47 10.19 5.48
C LEU A 257 9.29 11.69 5.24
N GLY A 258 8.95 12.48 6.26
CA GLY A 258 8.81 13.92 6.10
C GLY A 258 7.47 14.34 5.49
N PHE A 259 6.42 13.52 5.67
CA PHE A 259 5.05 13.81 5.24
C PHE A 259 4.30 14.74 6.21
N GLY A 260 5.01 15.64 6.90
CA GLY A 260 4.45 16.38 8.04
C GLY A 260 3.33 17.37 7.71
N SER A 261 2.92 17.55 6.46
CA SER A 261 1.74 18.37 6.09
C SER A 261 0.61 17.55 5.48
N LEU A 262 0.81 16.23 5.31
CA LEU A 262 -0.18 15.34 4.74
C LEU A 262 -1.33 15.17 5.73
N LYS A 263 -2.55 15.41 5.26
CA LYS A 263 -3.76 15.42 6.10
C LYS A 263 -4.83 14.48 5.61
N ASN A 264 -4.84 14.18 4.30
CA ASN A 264 -5.91 13.40 3.69
C ASN A 264 -5.33 12.29 2.83
N LEU A 265 -5.77 11.07 3.10
CA LEU A 265 -5.61 9.91 2.21
C LEU A 265 -7.00 9.52 1.70
N LEU A 266 -7.21 9.64 0.39
CA LEU A 266 -8.50 9.42 -0.24
C LEU A 266 -8.46 8.20 -1.20
N PRO A 267 -9.58 7.47 -1.36
CA PRO A 267 -10.84 7.62 -0.64
C PRO A 267 -10.68 7.15 0.80
N GLY A 268 -11.04 8.01 1.77
CA GLY A 268 -10.98 7.69 3.19
C GLY A 268 -12.01 6.63 3.63
N THR A 269 -12.59 5.89 2.68
CA THR A 269 -13.66 4.92 2.85
C THR A 269 -13.25 3.48 2.53
N GLN A 270 -12.03 3.28 2.04
CA GLN A 270 -11.50 1.97 1.66
C GLN A 270 -10.27 1.62 2.50
N LYS A 271 -9.95 0.33 2.57
CA LYS A 271 -8.69 -0.15 3.15
C LYS A 271 -7.53 0.28 2.24
N LEU A 272 -7.02 1.49 2.46
CA LEU A 272 -5.85 1.98 1.77
C LEU A 272 -4.63 1.18 2.23
N ARG A 273 -3.76 0.81 1.29
CA ARG A 273 -2.53 0.06 1.58
C ARG A 273 -1.31 0.94 1.39
N ILE A 274 -0.38 0.87 2.34
CA ILE A 274 0.94 1.49 2.21
C ILE A 274 2.01 0.42 2.41
N SER A 275 3.06 0.53 1.61
CA SER A 275 4.19 -0.40 1.62
C SER A 275 5.52 0.29 1.94
N PHE A 276 6.28 -0.32 2.85
CA PHE A 276 7.67 0.03 3.14
C PHE A 276 8.55 -1.23 3.09
N ALA A 277 9.42 -1.35 2.09
CA ALA A 277 10.22 -2.55 1.88
C ALA A 277 11.70 -2.27 1.55
N PHE A 278 12.64 -3.00 2.13
CA PHE A 278 14.07 -2.88 1.80
C PHE A 278 14.64 -1.44 1.92
N ASN A 279 14.13 -0.64 2.87
CA ASN A 279 14.63 0.70 3.15
C ASN A 279 15.75 0.66 4.22
N ASN A 280 16.30 1.83 4.58
CA ASN A 280 17.25 1.91 5.68
C ASN A 280 16.59 1.42 7.00
N PRO A 281 17.24 0.55 7.80
CA PRO A 281 16.68 0.08 9.08
C PRO A 281 16.42 1.18 10.12
N ALA A 282 17.07 2.34 9.99
CA ALA A 282 16.82 3.50 10.83
C ALA A 282 15.66 4.38 10.30
N LEU A 283 14.94 3.95 9.26
CA LEU A 283 13.70 4.60 8.84
C LEU A 283 12.71 4.62 10.01
N CYS A 284 12.29 5.82 10.36
CA CYS A 284 11.31 6.03 11.41
C CYS A 284 10.09 6.82 10.91
N ILE A 285 8.97 6.64 11.61
CA ILE A 285 7.70 7.34 11.40
C ILE A 285 7.46 8.25 12.60
N THR A 286 7.10 9.50 12.35
CA THR A 286 6.75 10.46 13.42
C THR A 286 5.37 10.15 14.02
N THR A 287 5.09 10.65 15.22
CA THR A 287 3.77 10.52 15.86
C THR A 287 2.64 11.12 15.02
N ASN A 288 2.89 12.26 14.34
CA ASN A 288 1.94 12.87 13.38
C ASN A 288 1.65 11.95 12.19
N GLU A 289 2.69 11.33 11.61
CA GLU A 289 2.52 10.41 10.48
C GLU A 289 1.77 9.15 10.90
N LEU A 290 2.13 8.52 12.02
CA LEU A 290 1.41 7.34 12.52
C LEU A 290 -0.05 7.65 12.84
N GLN A 291 -0.34 8.78 13.46
CA GLN A 291 -1.71 9.20 13.73
C GLN A 291 -2.51 9.37 12.44
N LEU A 292 -1.94 10.02 11.42
CA LEU A 292 -2.57 10.15 10.10
C LEU A 292 -2.92 8.76 9.51
N LEU A 293 -1.99 7.81 9.58
CA LEU A 293 -2.19 6.45 9.06
C LEU A 293 -3.31 5.72 9.81
N ALA A 294 -3.35 5.86 11.14
CA ALA A 294 -4.34 5.24 11.99
C ALA A 294 -5.73 5.88 11.83
N GLU A 295 -5.82 7.20 11.68
CA GLU A 295 -7.05 7.95 11.38
C GLU A 295 -7.63 7.61 10.00
N HIS A 296 -6.82 7.13 9.07
CA HIS A 296 -7.25 6.67 7.75
C HIS A 296 -7.34 5.15 7.63
N SER A 297 -7.16 4.42 8.74
CA SER A 297 -7.22 2.95 8.77
C SER A 297 -6.33 2.28 7.72
N VAL A 298 -5.13 2.83 7.49
CA VAL A 298 -4.24 2.34 6.46
C VAL A 298 -3.68 0.98 6.85
N GLU A 299 -3.85 -0.01 5.98
CA GLU A 299 -3.20 -1.31 6.06
C GLU A 299 -1.72 -1.15 5.71
N LEU A 300 -0.84 -1.63 6.59
CA LEU A 300 0.60 -1.55 6.39
C LEU A 300 1.15 -2.89 5.96
N TYR A 301 1.75 -2.90 4.78
CA TYR A 301 2.61 -3.98 4.32
C TYR A 301 4.06 -3.54 4.54
N MET A 302 4.81 -4.26 5.38
CA MET A 302 6.17 -3.85 5.73
C MET A 302 7.13 -5.03 5.82
N ASP A 303 8.39 -4.77 5.42
CA ASP A 303 9.57 -5.52 5.86
C ASP A 303 9.88 -5.10 7.31
N PRO A 304 10.49 -5.94 8.18
CA PRO A 304 10.29 -5.81 9.62
C PRO A 304 10.92 -4.55 10.25
N ALA A 305 10.29 -4.13 11.37
CA ALA A 305 10.74 -3.14 12.36
C ALA A 305 10.77 -1.65 11.93
N LEU A 306 9.61 -1.09 11.56
CA LEU A 306 9.43 0.36 11.59
C LEU A 306 9.43 0.89 13.02
N ASN A 307 10.21 1.94 13.27
CA ASN A 307 10.33 2.57 14.58
C ASN A 307 9.66 3.95 14.59
N LEU A 308 9.33 4.44 15.78
CA LEU A 308 8.94 5.83 15.95
C LEU A 308 10.16 6.74 15.95
N CYS A 309 10.05 7.89 15.31
CA CYS A 309 11.08 8.91 15.41
C CYS A 309 11.13 9.46 16.84
N PRO A 310 12.33 9.77 17.39
CA PRO A 310 12.47 10.28 18.76
C PRO A 310 12.00 11.73 18.93
N ASP A 311 11.50 12.34 17.86
CA ASP A 311 11.04 13.72 17.79
C ASP A 311 9.76 13.89 18.64
N LEU A 312 9.78 14.80 19.63
CA LEU A 312 8.64 15.08 20.51
C LEU A 312 7.82 16.30 20.08
N ASN A 313 8.29 17.02 19.06
CA ASN A 313 7.64 18.22 18.57
C ASN A 313 6.63 17.86 17.49
N ARG A 314 5.37 18.26 17.68
CA ARG A 314 4.30 18.11 16.68
C ARG A 314 3.93 19.44 16.05
N LYS A 315 3.47 19.41 14.81
CA LYS A 315 3.09 20.63 14.07
C LYS A 315 1.75 21.23 14.50
N ASP A 316 0.87 20.42 15.08
CA ASP A 316 -0.41 20.86 15.64
C ASP A 316 -0.27 21.47 17.05
N GLY A 317 0.93 21.39 17.64
CA GLY A 317 1.21 21.92 18.97
C GLY A 317 0.83 20.99 20.11
N GLU A 318 0.35 19.79 19.83
CA GLU A 318 0.07 18.78 20.85
C GLU A 318 1.40 18.26 21.44
N LYS A 319 1.42 18.07 22.76
CA LYS A 319 2.59 17.67 23.53
C LYS A 319 2.78 16.16 23.46
N VAL A 320 4.01 15.77 23.13
CA VAL A 320 4.46 14.36 23.15
C VAL A 320 5.42 14.17 24.31
N CYS A 321 5.17 13.15 25.12
CA CYS A 321 6.03 12.77 26.23
C CYS A 321 6.53 11.35 26.02
N LYS A 322 7.79 11.11 26.35
CA LYS A 322 8.29 9.74 26.49
C LYS A 322 7.78 9.19 27.81
N PHE A 323 7.22 7.99 27.76
CA PHE A 323 6.81 7.30 28.96
C PHE A 323 8.03 6.76 29.69
N ASN A 324 8.21 7.16 30.95
CA ASN A 324 9.14 6.52 31.87
C ASN A 324 8.33 5.84 32.98
N ASP A 325 7.48 6.61 33.66
CA ASP A 325 6.55 6.18 34.69
C ASP A 325 5.39 7.19 34.82
N LEU A 326 4.35 6.84 35.58
CA LEU A 326 3.19 7.71 35.80
C LEU A 326 3.49 8.93 36.68
N GLU A 327 4.46 8.85 37.59
CA GLU A 327 4.77 9.94 38.54
C GLU A 327 5.40 11.14 37.80
N SER A 328 6.29 10.85 36.86
CA SER A 328 7.00 11.83 36.03
C SER A 328 6.23 12.25 34.78
N LEU A 329 5.11 11.59 34.46
CA LEU A 329 4.28 11.96 33.32
C LEU A 329 3.67 13.35 33.54
N GLU A 330 3.98 14.27 32.64
CA GLU A 330 3.50 15.64 32.71
C GLU A 330 1.96 15.67 32.52
N PRO A 331 1.19 16.32 33.41
CA PRO A 331 -0.27 16.27 33.37
C PRO A 331 -0.90 16.85 32.10
N ASP A 332 -0.22 17.74 31.37
CA ASP A 332 -0.66 18.33 30.09
C ASP A 332 -0.27 17.48 28.87
N CYS A 333 0.30 16.30 29.08
CA CYS A 333 0.67 15.39 27.99
C CYS A 333 -0.55 14.85 27.25
N GLN A 334 -0.59 15.02 25.93
CA GLN A 334 -1.65 14.46 25.09
C GLN A 334 -1.21 13.16 24.40
N HIS A 335 0.06 13.08 24.01
CA HIS A 335 0.62 11.94 23.30
C HIS A 335 1.72 11.27 24.11
N VAL A 336 1.55 9.98 24.39
CA VAL A 336 2.54 9.21 25.14
C VAL A 336 3.28 8.27 24.18
N MET A 337 4.61 8.32 24.18
CA MET A 337 5.47 7.39 23.45
C MET A 337 6.06 6.36 24.42
N GLY A 338 5.68 5.08 24.26
CA GLY A 338 6.12 3.98 25.10
C GLY A 338 4.97 3.14 25.64
N ASP A 339 5.32 2.01 26.24
CA ASP A 339 4.36 1.09 26.86
C ASP A 339 3.98 1.59 28.26
N VAL A 340 2.68 1.80 28.49
CA VAL A 340 2.13 2.31 29.74
C VAL A 340 1.73 1.14 30.64
N LEU A 341 2.30 1.10 31.86
CA LEU A 341 1.94 0.14 32.91
C LEU A 341 1.35 0.88 34.12
N VAL A 342 0.13 0.51 34.50
CA VAL A 342 -0.54 0.91 35.75
C VAL A 342 -0.64 -0.30 36.67
N ASP A 343 -0.04 -0.22 37.85
CA ASP A 343 -0.02 -1.30 38.85
C ASP A 343 -0.18 -0.78 40.28
N SER A 344 -0.16 -1.67 41.28
CA SER A 344 -0.27 -1.28 42.69
C SER A 344 0.85 -0.36 43.22
N ASN A 345 1.98 -0.24 42.52
CA ASN A 345 3.06 0.65 42.94
C ASN A 345 2.80 2.09 42.49
N ASN A 346 2.10 2.27 41.36
CA ASN A 346 1.94 3.57 40.71
C ASN A 346 0.49 4.04 40.51
N GLU A 347 -0.53 3.23 40.87
CA GLU A 347 -1.95 3.54 40.63
C GLU A 347 -2.41 4.89 41.19
N LYS A 348 -1.78 5.40 42.26
CA LYS A 348 -2.04 6.74 42.82
C LYS A 348 -1.71 7.89 41.86
N PHE A 349 -0.86 7.65 40.85
CA PHE A 349 -0.46 8.61 39.83
C PHE A 349 -1.23 8.45 38.52
N ALA A 350 -2.15 7.48 38.43
CA ALA A 350 -3.02 7.30 37.27
C ALA A 350 -3.72 8.58 36.78
N PRO A 351 -4.14 9.55 37.64
CA PRO A 351 -4.71 10.81 37.20
C PRO A 351 -3.84 11.65 36.25
N ASN A 352 -2.51 11.45 36.22
CA ASN A 352 -1.62 12.13 35.27
C ASN A 352 -1.89 11.76 33.80
N MET A 353 -2.58 10.63 33.56
CA MET A 353 -3.05 10.23 32.25
C MET A 353 -4.30 10.99 31.78
N GLY A 354 -4.86 11.87 32.61
CA GLY A 354 -6.16 12.51 32.37
C GLY A 354 -6.24 13.28 31.05
N ASN A 355 -5.15 13.84 30.54
CA ASN A 355 -5.12 14.54 29.24
C ASN A 355 -4.64 13.67 28.06
N VAL A 356 -4.24 12.42 28.31
CA VAL A 356 -3.67 11.54 27.29
C VAL A 356 -4.76 11.08 26.33
N THR A 357 -4.59 11.42 25.06
CA THR A 357 -5.48 11.05 23.96
C THR A 357 -4.91 9.90 23.13
N ASN A 358 -3.59 9.79 23.03
CA ASN A 358 -2.93 8.82 22.18
C ASN A 358 -1.76 8.14 22.90
N ILE A 359 -1.69 6.82 22.82
CA ILE A 359 -0.55 6.02 23.27
C ILE A 359 0.11 5.37 22.06
N TYR A 360 1.41 5.59 21.89
CA TYR A 360 2.23 4.97 20.87
C TYR A 360 3.07 3.85 21.50
N GLY A 361 2.43 2.70 21.68
CA GLY A 361 2.88 1.57 22.50
C GLY A 361 1.69 0.70 22.90
N SER A 362 1.78 0.06 24.06
CA SER A 362 0.71 -0.69 24.71
C SER A 362 0.24 -0.04 26.01
N LEU A 363 -0.93 -0.44 26.50
CA LEU A 363 -1.52 -0.03 27.78
C LEU A 363 -1.86 -1.28 28.60
N MET A 364 -1.26 -1.41 29.78
CA MET A 364 -1.53 -2.48 30.73
C MET A 364 -1.95 -1.92 32.08
N VAL A 365 -3.12 -2.32 32.58
CA VAL A 365 -3.58 -2.05 33.95
C VAL A 365 -3.62 -3.38 34.69
N LYS A 366 -2.68 -3.61 35.60
CA LYS A 366 -2.49 -4.92 36.21
C LYS A 366 -2.24 -4.86 37.71
N GLY A 367 -2.93 -5.72 38.47
CA GLY A 367 -2.58 -5.94 39.88
C GLY A 367 -2.76 -4.70 40.76
N THR A 368 -3.71 -3.83 40.41
CA THR A 368 -4.02 -2.61 41.17
C THR A 368 -4.87 -2.95 42.39
N LYS A 369 -4.69 -2.23 43.50
CA LYS A 369 -5.34 -2.54 44.80
C LYS A 369 -6.49 -1.60 45.12
N GLU A 370 -6.42 -0.37 44.63
CA GLU A 370 -7.34 0.70 45.03
C GLU A 370 -8.18 1.24 43.87
N LEU A 371 -7.75 1.06 42.61
CA LEU A 371 -8.51 1.49 41.44
C LEU A 371 -9.87 0.78 41.33
N THR A 372 -10.93 1.59 41.26
CA THR A 372 -12.32 1.13 41.11
C THR A 372 -12.88 1.34 39.70
N SER A 373 -12.30 2.27 38.93
CA SER A 373 -12.64 2.55 37.54
C SER A 373 -11.40 2.97 36.74
N LEU A 374 -11.55 3.07 35.41
CA LEU A 374 -10.54 3.59 34.49
C LEU A 374 -10.85 5.02 34.03
N ASP A 375 -11.55 5.82 34.84
CA ASP A 375 -11.99 7.17 34.45
C ASP A 375 -10.81 8.12 34.15
N PHE A 376 -9.63 7.83 34.69
CA PHE A 376 -8.39 8.55 34.35
C PHE A 376 -7.97 8.40 32.87
N LEU A 377 -8.59 7.49 32.11
CA LEU A 377 -8.44 7.30 30.67
C LEU A 377 -9.62 7.86 29.86
N GLU A 378 -10.45 8.75 30.45
CA GLU A 378 -11.64 9.27 29.78
C GLU A 378 -11.35 9.91 28.41
N ASN A 379 -10.17 10.53 28.26
CA ASN A 379 -9.73 11.23 27.05
C ASN A 379 -8.97 10.34 26.07
N LEU A 380 -8.68 9.09 26.41
CA LEU A 380 -7.98 8.16 25.52
C LEU A 380 -8.85 7.91 24.27
N GLN A 381 -8.23 8.08 23.10
CA GLN A 381 -8.86 7.91 21.79
C GLN A 381 -8.22 6.77 21.00
N GLN A 382 -6.90 6.60 21.12
CA GLN A 382 -6.17 5.64 20.31
C GLN A 382 -4.94 5.05 21.00
N VAL A 383 -4.70 3.77 20.76
CA VAL A 383 -3.47 3.05 21.10
C VAL A 383 -2.91 2.45 19.80
N ALA A 384 -1.68 2.80 19.45
CA ALA A 384 -1.06 2.41 18.19
C ALA A 384 0.37 1.90 18.41
N ASN A 385 0.73 0.75 17.83
CA ASN A 385 2.09 0.22 17.92
C ASN A 385 2.50 -0.54 16.65
N PHE A 386 3.71 -0.32 16.13
CA PHE A 386 4.24 -1.10 15.00
C PHE A 386 4.82 -2.45 15.44
N THR A 387 5.28 -2.55 16.69
CA THR A 387 5.80 -3.79 17.27
C THR A 387 4.66 -4.50 17.98
N VAL A 388 3.87 -5.27 17.24
CA VAL A 388 2.77 -6.03 17.85
C VAL A 388 3.20 -7.46 18.13
N ASP A 389 3.18 -7.83 19.41
CA ASP A 389 3.26 -9.22 19.82
C ASP A 389 1.87 -9.86 19.68
N ARG A 390 1.75 -10.89 18.85
CA ARG A 390 0.47 -11.59 18.60
C ARG A 390 -0.13 -12.19 19.86
N ASN A 391 0.66 -12.42 20.90
CA ASN A 391 0.18 -12.99 22.16
C ASN A 391 -0.28 -11.91 23.15
N ASN A 392 0.14 -10.66 22.95
CA ASN A 392 -0.07 -9.55 23.87
C ASN A 392 -0.83 -8.41 23.17
N PRO A 393 -2.17 -8.33 23.32
CA PRO A 393 -2.97 -7.25 22.77
C PRO A 393 -2.51 -5.89 23.30
N LEU A 394 -2.82 -4.84 22.53
CA LEU A 394 -2.38 -3.47 22.82
C LEU A 394 -2.99 -2.91 24.12
N ILE A 395 -4.16 -3.39 24.55
CA ILE A 395 -4.79 -3.01 25.81
C ILE A 395 -5.09 -4.25 26.64
N GLN A 396 -4.61 -4.25 27.88
CA GLN A 396 -4.77 -5.35 28.84
C GLN A 396 -5.16 -4.84 30.22
N ILE A 397 -6.18 -5.45 30.83
CA ILE A 397 -6.71 -5.07 32.15
C ILE A 397 -6.85 -6.34 33.01
N ASN A 398 -5.85 -6.60 33.85
CA ASN A 398 -5.65 -7.91 34.44
C ASN A 398 -5.54 -7.89 35.97
N SER A 399 -6.19 -8.81 36.67
CA SER A 399 -5.90 -9.06 38.10
C SER A 399 -6.04 -7.86 39.05
N ASN A 400 -7.01 -6.96 38.81
CA ASN A 400 -7.23 -5.80 39.68
C ASN A 400 -8.22 -6.14 40.81
N GLU A 401 -7.90 -5.72 42.03
CA GLU A 401 -8.60 -6.16 43.26
C GLU A 401 -9.96 -5.47 43.45
N LYS A 402 -10.03 -4.16 43.18
CA LYS A 402 -11.23 -3.34 43.42
C LYS A 402 -11.87 -2.77 42.15
N LEU A 403 -11.37 -3.12 40.97
CA LEU A 403 -11.87 -2.59 39.70
C LEU A 403 -13.29 -3.11 39.44
N GLN A 404 -14.25 -2.22 39.28
CA GLN A 404 -15.68 -2.56 39.13
C GLN A 404 -16.20 -2.33 37.72
N SER A 405 -15.56 -1.45 36.95
CA SER A 405 -16.02 -1.12 35.61
C SER A 405 -14.87 -0.70 34.70
N VAL A 406 -15.05 -0.97 33.41
CA VAL A 406 -14.12 -0.60 32.34
C VAL A 406 -14.90 0.20 31.30
N SER A 407 -14.40 1.39 30.98
CA SER A 407 -15.01 2.29 30.01
C SER A 407 -13.94 3.09 29.29
N PHE A 408 -14.14 3.31 27.99
CA PHE A 408 -13.32 4.19 27.16
C PHE A 408 -14.24 5.18 26.42
N PRO A 409 -14.69 6.26 27.08
CA PRO A 409 -15.72 7.14 26.54
C PRO A 409 -15.36 7.82 25.22
N ASN A 410 -14.07 8.08 24.97
CA ASN A 410 -13.59 8.80 23.80
C ASN A 410 -12.85 7.91 22.77
N MET A 411 -12.67 6.61 23.04
CA MET A 411 -12.30 5.63 22.01
C MET A 411 -13.54 5.30 21.15
N LYS A 412 -14.06 6.28 20.40
CA LYS A 412 -15.26 6.15 19.56
C LYS A 412 -14.89 6.04 18.09
N VAL A 413 -15.40 5.00 17.42
CA VAL A 413 -15.28 4.90 15.95
C VAL A 413 -16.45 5.62 15.27
N SER A 414 -16.16 6.65 14.48
CA SER A 414 -17.15 7.28 13.59
C SER A 414 -17.50 6.35 12.39
N GLN A 415 -18.79 6.03 12.18
CA GLN A 415 -19.26 5.30 10.99
C GLN A 415 -19.54 6.25 9.81
N MET A 416 -19.32 5.78 8.58
CA MET A 416 -19.89 6.37 7.37
C MET A 416 -21.19 5.65 6.94
N ILE A 417 -22.19 6.46 6.58
CA ILE A 417 -23.39 6.05 5.83
C ILE A 417 -23.03 6.01 4.34
N GLN A 418 -23.49 4.98 3.62
CA GLN A 418 -23.30 4.84 2.17
C GLN A 418 -24.20 5.84 1.40
N ASN A 419 -23.63 7.00 1.01
CA ASN A 419 -24.08 7.94 -0.04
C ASN A 419 -25.48 8.60 0.13
N GLU A 420 -25.81 9.80 -0.40
CA GLU A 420 -25.28 10.61 -1.49
C GLU A 420 -25.26 12.11 -1.11
N THR A 421 -24.42 12.88 -1.82
CA THR A 421 -24.36 14.37 -1.83
C THR A 421 -23.47 15.02 -0.77
N LEU A 422 -22.16 14.94 -1.04
CA LEU A 422 -21.11 15.92 -0.70
C LEU A 422 -21.62 17.25 -0.10
N SER A 423 -21.76 17.33 1.22
CA SER A 423 -21.72 18.62 1.93
C SER A 423 -21.46 18.56 3.45
N LYS A 424 -21.37 17.40 4.12
CA LYS A 424 -21.14 17.34 5.59
C LYS A 424 -20.25 16.20 6.11
N ILE A 425 -19.41 15.57 5.28
CA ILE A 425 -18.67 14.36 5.67
C ILE A 425 -17.23 14.73 6.09
N LYS A 426 -17.05 15.09 7.37
CA LYS A 426 -15.81 14.78 8.11
C LYS A 426 -16.13 13.60 9.01
N LYS A 427 -16.05 12.39 8.46
CA LYS A 427 -16.11 11.15 9.23
C LYS A 427 -15.11 10.18 8.63
N SER A 428 -13.88 10.25 9.13
CA SER A 428 -12.82 9.29 8.87
C SER A 428 -13.15 7.95 9.55
N PHE A 429 -12.68 6.85 8.95
CA PHE A 429 -12.62 5.56 9.64
C PHE A 429 -11.47 5.64 10.64
N GLN A 430 -11.77 5.89 11.90
CA GLN A 430 -10.78 5.88 12.97
C GLN A 430 -10.93 4.59 13.77
N PHE A 431 -10.00 3.64 13.64
CA PHE A 431 -9.91 2.54 14.60
C PHE A 431 -9.09 2.99 15.81
N PRO A 432 -9.53 2.65 17.03
CA PRO A 432 -8.84 3.09 18.22
C PRO A 432 -7.64 2.20 18.52
N LEU A 433 -7.56 0.99 17.94
CA LEU A 433 -6.38 0.13 17.95
C LEU A 433 -5.76 0.04 16.56
N TYR A 434 -4.43 0.24 16.50
CA TYR A 434 -3.65 0.21 15.25
C TYR A 434 -2.32 -0.55 15.43
N PRO A 435 -1.90 -1.41 14.48
CA PRO A 435 -2.39 -1.64 13.12
C PRO A 435 -3.73 -2.38 13.03
N PHE A 436 -4.40 -2.18 11.89
CA PHE A 436 -5.66 -2.84 11.55
C PHE A 436 -5.43 -4.29 11.11
N SER A 437 -5.41 -5.23 12.06
CA SER A 437 -5.50 -6.68 11.81
C SER A 437 -6.39 -7.34 12.85
N LYS A 438 -7.12 -8.40 12.47
CA LYS A 438 -8.02 -9.13 13.38
C LYS A 438 -7.28 -9.63 14.64
N ASP A 439 -6.02 -10.02 14.50
CA ASP A 439 -5.21 -10.56 15.60
C ASP A 439 -4.81 -9.50 16.64
N PHE A 440 -4.93 -8.20 16.31
CA PHE A 440 -4.43 -7.09 17.15
C PHE A 440 -5.54 -6.16 17.66
N GLN A 441 -6.78 -6.35 17.22
CA GLN A 441 -7.93 -5.52 17.59
C GLN A 441 -8.73 -6.10 18.75
N VAL A 442 -8.02 -6.51 19.80
CA VAL A 442 -8.63 -7.08 21.01
C VAL A 442 -8.24 -6.25 22.22
N ILE A 443 -9.22 -5.93 23.07
CA ILE A 443 -9.00 -5.47 24.45
C ILE A 443 -9.19 -6.69 25.35
N ARG A 444 -8.15 -7.06 26.10
CA ARG A 444 -8.20 -8.21 27.00
C ARG A 444 -8.44 -7.77 28.43
N ILE A 445 -9.44 -8.38 29.06
CA ILE A 445 -9.82 -8.13 30.46
C ILE A 445 -9.90 -9.47 31.17
N LYS A 446 -9.05 -9.73 32.16
CA LYS A 446 -8.93 -11.07 32.74
C LYS A 446 -8.57 -11.07 34.23
N ASP A 447 -9.02 -12.09 34.95
CA ASP A 447 -8.61 -12.40 36.34
C ASP A 447 -8.86 -11.27 37.36
N ASN A 448 -9.71 -10.28 37.05
CA ASN A 448 -10.08 -9.22 38.01
C ASN A 448 -10.93 -9.83 39.13
N THR A 449 -10.69 -9.41 40.38
CA THR A 449 -11.33 -10.02 41.55
C THR A 449 -12.83 -9.77 41.59
N LEU A 450 -13.26 -8.58 41.18
CA LEU A 450 -14.67 -8.24 41.03
C LEU A 450 -15.12 -8.48 39.59
N GLU A 451 -16.38 -8.91 39.46
CA GLU A 451 -17.02 -9.10 38.16
C GLU A 451 -17.16 -7.74 37.44
N ILE A 452 -16.53 -7.61 36.27
CA ILE A 452 -16.56 -6.38 35.45
C ILE A 452 -17.85 -6.29 34.61
N PHE A 453 -18.27 -7.42 34.04
CA PHE A 453 -19.49 -7.52 33.24
C PHE A 453 -20.42 -8.57 33.85
N LYS A 454 -21.64 -8.15 34.21
CA LYS A 454 -22.66 -9.06 34.77
C LYS A 454 -23.33 -9.94 33.72
N ASP A 455 -23.28 -9.49 32.47
CA ASP A 455 -23.97 -10.10 31.34
C ASP A 455 -23.28 -9.72 30.02
N ALA A 456 -23.66 -10.44 28.96
CA ALA A 456 -23.17 -10.19 27.61
C ALA A 456 -23.53 -8.78 27.09
N GLU A 457 -24.62 -8.16 27.54
CA GLU A 457 -25.03 -6.83 27.05
C GLU A 457 -24.05 -5.75 27.49
N GLN A 458 -23.54 -5.82 28.73
CA GLN A 458 -22.54 -4.89 29.25
C GLN A 458 -21.22 -4.99 28.50
N CYS A 459 -20.73 -6.21 28.24
CA CYS A 459 -19.54 -6.44 27.44
C CYS A 459 -19.73 -5.91 26.00
N LYS A 460 -20.85 -6.27 25.35
CA LYS A 460 -21.19 -5.81 23.99
C LYS A 460 -21.35 -4.29 23.91
N LYS A 461 -21.75 -3.63 24.99
CA LYS A 461 -21.82 -2.16 25.04
C LYS A 461 -20.43 -1.54 24.91
N LEU A 462 -19.43 -2.10 25.60
CA LEU A 462 -18.03 -1.68 25.47
C LEU A 462 -17.46 -2.03 24.08
N GLU A 463 -17.73 -3.24 23.59
CA GLU A 463 -17.34 -3.70 22.26
C GLU A 463 -17.90 -2.76 21.18
N LYS A 464 -19.17 -2.37 21.29
CA LYS A 464 -19.83 -1.46 20.34
C LYS A 464 -19.34 -0.02 20.47
N SER A 465 -19.05 0.47 21.68
CA SER A 465 -18.55 1.84 21.86
C SER A 465 -17.16 2.01 21.27
N THR A 466 -16.30 1.00 21.45
CA THR A 466 -14.93 0.97 20.95
C THR A 466 -14.79 0.38 19.54
N LYS A 467 -15.79 -0.33 19.04
CA LYS A 467 -15.72 -1.21 17.86
C LYS A 467 -14.45 -2.05 17.81
N THR A 468 -14.09 -2.58 18.96
CA THR A 468 -12.92 -3.40 19.18
C THR A 468 -13.39 -4.65 19.89
N GLU A 469 -12.91 -5.81 19.48
CA GLU A 469 -13.28 -7.08 20.11
C GLU A 469 -12.85 -7.07 21.58
N ILE A 470 -13.71 -7.58 22.45
CA ILE A 470 -13.42 -7.68 23.88
C ILE A 470 -13.27 -9.17 24.22
N GLU A 471 -12.11 -9.51 24.77
CA GLU A 471 -11.83 -10.82 25.34
C GLU A 471 -11.91 -10.71 26.87
N TYR A 472 -12.99 -11.24 27.45
CA TYR A 472 -13.24 -11.23 28.90
C TYR A 472 -13.10 -12.64 29.47
N ASN A 473 -12.12 -12.86 30.35
CA ASN A 473 -11.79 -14.18 30.92
C ASN A 473 -11.72 -15.28 29.85
N ASP A 474 -10.91 -15.04 28.81
CA ASP A 474 -10.67 -15.93 27.66
C ASP A 474 -11.92 -16.23 26.80
N LYS A 475 -13.00 -15.44 26.94
CA LYS A 475 -14.25 -15.57 26.17
C LYS A 475 -14.58 -14.28 25.43
N SER A 476 -15.20 -14.39 24.26
CA SER A 476 -15.83 -13.24 23.61
C SER A 476 -17.10 -12.80 24.34
N CYS A 477 -17.56 -11.57 24.11
CA CYS A 477 -18.78 -11.07 24.73
C CYS A 477 -20.03 -11.94 24.45
N ASP A 478 -20.06 -12.70 23.36
CA ASP A 478 -21.18 -13.61 23.02
C ASP A 478 -21.28 -14.82 23.97
N HIS A 479 -20.22 -15.14 24.69
CA HIS A 479 -20.11 -16.32 25.54
C HIS A 479 -20.10 -16.01 27.05
N ILE A 480 -20.49 -14.79 27.44
CA ILE A 480 -20.67 -14.41 28.84
C ILE A 480 -22.05 -14.86 29.31
N THR A 481 -22.08 -15.79 30.25
CA THR A 481 -23.30 -16.27 30.90
C THR A 481 -23.69 -15.36 32.07
N PRO A 482 -24.96 -14.94 32.20
CA PRO A 482 -25.39 -14.16 33.36
C PRO A 482 -25.36 -15.04 34.62
N GLY A 483 -24.44 -14.76 35.54
CA GLY A 483 -24.40 -15.28 36.92
C GLY A 483 -24.44 -16.80 37.12
N GLY A 484 -23.32 -17.40 37.51
CA GLY A 484 -23.29 -18.72 38.18
C GLY A 484 -22.05 -19.56 37.90
N ASP A 485 -21.15 -19.57 38.89
CA ASP A 485 -20.19 -20.60 39.31
C ASP A 485 -19.50 -21.50 38.26
N GLU A 486 -18.17 -21.43 38.27
CA GLU A 486 -17.29 -22.46 37.70
C GLU A 486 -17.57 -23.82 38.37
N GLU A 487 -18.30 -24.70 37.70
CA GLU A 487 -18.17 -26.13 37.95
C GLU A 487 -16.82 -26.60 37.36
N GLN A 488 -15.81 -26.68 38.23
CA GLN A 488 -14.65 -27.55 38.01
C GLN A 488 -15.14 -28.98 37.77
N LYS A 489 -15.15 -29.42 36.51
CA LYS A 489 -15.20 -30.85 36.19
C LYS A 489 -13.77 -31.37 36.15
N THR A 490 -13.37 -31.97 37.26
CA THR A 490 -12.30 -32.97 37.33
C THR A 490 -12.59 -34.10 36.33
N GLU A 491 -11.66 -34.30 35.40
CA GLU A 491 -11.51 -35.57 34.69
C GLU A 491 -11.15 -36.65 35.70
N ASP A 492 -11.93 -37.75 35.73
CA ASP A 492 -11.38 -39.03 36.12
C ASP A 492 -12.07 -40.16 35.32
N ASP A 493 -11.22 -41.09 34.89
CA ASP A 493 -11.46 -42.17 33.94
C ASP A 493 -12.55 -43.16 34.38
N SER A 494 -13.30 -43.70 33.41
CA SER A 494 -13.37 -45.14 33.10
C SER A 494 -14.71 -45.60 32.50
N ASN A 495 -14.57 -46.62 31.63
CA ASN A 495 -15.58 -47.52 31.07
C ASN A 495 -16.25 -47.14 29.75
N ILE A 496 -15.51 -47.40 28.67
CA ILE A 496 -16.09 -47.88 27.41
C ILE A 496 -16.37 -49.38 27.56
N LYS A 497 -17.66 -49.76 27.50
CA LYS A 497 -18.07 -51.10 27.06
C LYS A 497 -18.77 -50.98 25.72
N SER A 498 -18.15 -51.64 24.75
CA SER A 498 -18.64 -51.96 23.41
C SER A 498 -19.97 -52.71 23.42
N GLN A 499 -20.83 -52.39 22.45
CA GLN A 499 -21.72 -53.38 21.84
C GLN A 499 -22.12 -52.94 20.43
N ASP A 500 -21.54 -53.62 19.45
CA ASP A 500 -22.06 -53.78 18.10
C ASP A 500 -23.36 -54.60 18.15
N ASP A 501 -24.31 -54.31 17.23
CA ASP A 501 -24.65 -55.15 16.06
C ASP A 501 -26.06 -54.74 15.52
N PRO A 502 -26.59 -55.25 14.38
CA PRO A 502 -26.72 -54.49 13.14
C PRO A 502 -28.17 -54.52 12.59
N ASN A 503 -28.47 -53.76 11.52
CA ASN A 503 -29.20 -54.26 10.34
C ASN A 503 -29.65 -53.17 9.36
N THR A 504 -29.44 -53.50 8.07
CA THR A 504 -30.20 -53.13 6.85
C THR A 504 -29.98 -51.77 6.15
N GLU A 505 -29.09 -51.85 5.15
CA GLU A 505 -28.97 -51.14 3.84
C GLU A 505 -30.26 -51.06 2.97
N PRO A 506 -30.24 -50.49 1.74
CA PRO A 506 -29.59 -49.25 1.24
C PRO A 506 -30.50 -48.43 0.27
N SER A 507 -30.13 -47.18 -0.04
CA SER A 507 -30.44 -46.63 -1.37
C SER A 507 -29.28 -45.75 -1.89
N LYS A 508 -28.83 -46.11 -3.10
CA LYS A 508 -27.72 -45.51 -3.86
C LYS A 508 -28.15 -44.23 -4.57
N LYS A 509 -27.26 -43.23 -4.59
CA LYS A 509 -26.77 -42.45 -5.76
C LYS A 509 -25.78 -41.38 -5.23
N SER A 510 -24.46 -41.61 -5.34
CA SER A 510 -23.54 -41.12 -6.40
C SER A 510 -23.56 -39.59 -6.56
N SER A 511 -22.47 -38.82 -6.62
CA SER A 511 -21.03 -38.98 -6.43
C SER A 511 -20.43 -37.63 -6.83
N GLY A 512 -19.56 -37.03 -6.04
CA GLY A 512 -18.85 -35.79 -6.38
C GLY A 512 -17.77 -35.49 -5.35
N GLY A 513 -16.59 -36.08 -5.55
CA GLY A 513 -15.48 -36.07 -4.60
C GLY A 513 -14.77 -34.73 -4.50
N CYS A 514 -14.51 -34.31 -3.26
CA CYS A 514 -13.47 -33.35 -2.91
C CYS A 514 -12.11 -34.05 -2.95
N TRP A 515 -11.14 -33.48 -3.68
CA TRP A 515 -9.74 -33.86 -3.57
C TRP A 515 -9.07 -33.00 -2.49
N ASN A 516 -8.60 -33.68 -1.44
CA ASN A 516 -7.69 -33.15 -0.44
C ASN A 516 -6.35 -32.77 -1.09
N LEU A 517 -5.88 -31.54 -0.86
CA LEU A 517 -4.50 -31.14 -1.10
C LEU A 517 -3.73 -31.19 0.23
N SER A 518 -2.72 -32.07 0.25
CA SER A 518 -1.81 -32.34 1.35
C SER A 518 -0.98 -31.12 1.78
N THR A 519 -0.73 -31.06 3.08
CA THR A 519 0.05 -30.11 3.90
C THR A 519 1.50 -29.84 3.48
N THR A 520 1.95 -30.31 2.32
CA THR A 520 3.32 -30.12 1.82
C THR A 520 3.47 -28.87 0.93
N VAL A 521 2.36 -28.22 0.54
CA VAL A 521 2.36 -27.02 -0.32
C VAL A 521 2.40 -25.71 0.47
N LEU A 522 2.12 -25.73 1.78
CA LEU A 522 2.08 -24.52 2.60
C LEU A 522 3.46 -23.98 3.05
N LEU A 523 4.54 -24.77 2.92
CA LEU A 523 5.88 -24.33 3.33
C LEU A 523 6.72 -23.64 2.23
N LEU A 524 6.24 -23.60 0.98
CA LEU A 524 6.97 -23.02 -0.16
C LEU A 524 6.59 -21.56 -0.47
N LEU A 525 5.63 -20.99 0.26
CA LEU A 525 5.18 -19.60 0.09
C LEU A 525 5.85 -18.60 1.05
N TYR A 526 6.81 -19.05 1.88
CA TYR A 526 7.52 -18.19 2.85
C TYR A 526 8.96 -17.86 2.47
N LEU A 527 9.45 -18.25 1.28
CA LEU A 527 10.85 -18.05 0.87
C LEU A 527 11.03 -17.70 -0.63
N LEU A 528 10.07 -17.00 -1.25
CA LEU A 528 10.24 -16.42 -2.59
C LEU A 528 9.80 -14.96 -2.65
#